data_AF-A0A8K0K0Q6-F1
#
_entry.id   AF-A0A8K0K0Q6-F1
#
_cell.length_a   1.000
_cell.length_b   1.000
_cell.length_c   1.000
_cell.angle_alpha   90.00
_cell.angle_beta   90.00
_cell.angle_gamma   90.00
#
_symmetry.space_group_name_H-M   'P 1'
#
loop_
_entity.id
_entity.type
_entity.pdbx_description
1 polymer ?
#
loop_
_entity_poly.entity_id
_entity_poly.type
_entity_poly.pdbx_seq_one_letter_code
_entity_poly.pdbx_strand_id
1 'polypeptide(L)'
;MSAVALQESSGLCDSTESGKIAILNLRNSSSISKEHPDFYHDSWQSETVRCYPLLKGLKTDVQKLLANWPEHPVLNQICVVVDRIMAFSPTSPLARFATGLELTLAKTQEWEANAHSGVSLSSHLVLLTTQILEWRKLELSCWKDCLNRSVERAKARASKWWFHLFWLVHSYVNPEEDNNLDDQKDALKAAEPQELLNLLKQFMEDSPVVEFETRLDLLYSFHCHTIHLEVSDRQRDLQKMLWNVHSFYSQFSTQVKNYIERLRKPIEKKLKDFVKIARWNDISYWSVKETVMKIHRTLHKHVREFEKILQYPVSSVLTQPKEKETVEEGIWDKDNQVYIAYLGEQDNTGINVSLVDTSSYLSLQKLTQKVEAPKADSGSLVGASGSYFNRARH
;
A
#
# COMPACT_ATOMS: atom_id res chain seq x y z
N MET A 1 62.64 -35.38 37.50
CA MET A 1 62.30 -36.16 36.29
C MET A 1 60.93 -35.67 35.84
N SER A 2 60.86 -34.68 34.94
CA SER A 2 60.59 -34.82 33.48
C SER A 2 59.33 -35.65 33.20
N ALA A 3 58.31 -35.27 32.41
CA ALA A 3 58.12 -34.26 31.35
C ALA A 3 56.58 -34.00 31.16
N VAL A 4 56.08 -32.77 30.95
CA VAL A 4 55.70 -32.05 29.69
C VAL A 4 54.39 -32.50 28.98
N ALA A 5 53.41 -31.56 28.97
CA ALA A 5 52.38 -31.16 27.96
C ALA A 5 51.34 -32.20 27.45
N LEU A 6 50.08 -31.90 27.07
CA LEU A 6 49.43 -30.73 26.46
C LEU A 6 47.95 -30.61 26.89
N GLN A 7 47.40 -29.42 26.69
CA GLN A 7 46.07 -28.95 27.06
C GLN A 7 45.24 -28.75 25.77
N GLU A 8 44.04 -29.31 25.68
CA GLU A 8 43.02 -28.91 24.68
C GLU A 8 41.63 -28.84 25.32
N SER A 9 41.02 -27.67 25.21
CA SER A 9 39.68 -27.30 25.65
C SER A 9 38.73 -27.33 24.46
N SER A 10 37.74 -28.23 24.45
CA SER A 10 36.64 -28.26 23.49
C SER A 10 35.48 -27.39 23.99
N GLY A 11 35.38 -26.15 23.49
CA GLY A 11 34.18 -25.32 23.59
C GLY A 11 33.26 -25.60 22.42
N LEU A 12 32.18 -26.35 22.67
CA LEU A 12 31.04 -26.48 21.77
C LEU A 12 30.29 -25.14 21.78
N CYS A 13 30.36 -24.36 20.69
CA CYS A 13 29.58 -23.13 20.56
C CYS A 13 28.42 -23.37 19.59
N ASP A 14 27.22 -23.09 20.08
CA ASP A 14 25.90 -23.32 19.51
C ASP A 14 25.72 -22.66 18.12
N SER A 15 25.77 -23.46 17.06
CA SER A 15 25.46 -23.04 15.67
C SER A 15 23.96 -22.85 15.41
N THR A 16 23.13 -23.16 16.42
CA THR A 16 21.66 -23.09 16.38
C THR A 16 21.09 -21.69 16.63
N GLU A 17 21.90 -20.75 17.11
CA GLU A 17 21.46 -19.44 17.55
C GLU A 17 21.56 -18.38 16.43
N SER A 18 22.60 -18.45 15.58
CA SER A 18 22.78 -17.54 14.45
C SER A 18 21.69 -17.64 13.37
N GLY A 19 21.17 -18.85 13.11
CA GLY A 19 20.05 -19.06 12.19
C GLY A 19 18.71 -18.54 12.73
N LYS A 20 18.50 -18.60 14.05
CA LYS A 20 17.33 -18.00 14.72
C LYS A 20 17.39 -16.47 14.66
N ILE A 21 18.57 -15.87 14.80
CA ILE A 21 18.75 -14.41 14.75
C ILE A 21 18.42 -13.84 13.35
N ALA A 22 18.75 -14.55 12.26
CA ALA A 22 18.40 -14.10 10.90
C ALA A 22 16.88 -14.09 10.63
N ILE A 23 16.15 -15.13 11.08
CA ILE A 23 14.69 -15.20 10.94
C ILE A 23 14.00 -14.22 11.91
N LEU A 24 14.58 -13.98 13.09
CA LEU A 24 14.08 -12.99 14.05
C LEU A 24 14.28 -11.55 13.56
N ASN A 25 15.35 -11.25 12.82
CA ASN A 25 15.60 -9.90 12.29
C ASN A 25 14.67 -9.51 11.13
N LEU A 26 14.19 -10.47 10.33
CA LEU A 26 13.12 -10.23 9.34
C LEU A 26 11.75 -9.99 10.00
N ARG A 27 11.57 -10.43 11.26
CA ARG A 27 10.34 -10.23 12.03
C ARG A 27 10.38 -8.98 12.92
N ASN A 28 11.56 -8.57 13.38
CA ASN A 28 11.75 -7.45 14.31
C ASN A 28 11.84 -6.05 13.68
N SER A 29 11.72 -5.92 12.36
CA SER A 29 11.50 -4.63 11.71
C SER A 29 10.02 -4.16 11.75
N SER A 30 9.15 -4.92 12.43
CA SER A 30 7.69 -4.65 12.50
C SER A 30 7.17 -4.38 13.92
N SER A 31 7.97 -3.78 14.79
CA SER A 31 7.51 -3.36 16.12
C SER A 31 7.82 -1.90 16.42
N ILE A 32 6.73 -1.12 16.55
CA ILE A 32 6.55 0.18 17.22
C ILE A 32 6.68 1.38 16.25
N SER A 33 5.61 2.03 15.77
CA SER A 33 4.44 2.53 16.51
C SER A 33 3.09 2.02 15.99
N LYS A 34 2.40 1.15 16.75
CA LYS A 34 0.93 1.06 16.64
C LYS A 34 0.34 2.14 17.54
N GLU A 35 0.37 3.40 17.12
CA GLU A 35 -0.46 4.40 17.78
C GLU A 35 -1.86 4.48 17.18
N HIS A 36 -2.07 4.20 15.88
CA HIS A 36 -3.42 4.13 15.30
C HIS A 36 -3.57 3.11 14.14
N PRO A 37 -4.73 2.44 14.00
CA PRO A 37 -5.08 1.63 12.83
C PRO A 37 -5.04 2.45 11.52
N ASP A 38 -4.69 1.84 10.38
CA ASP A 38 -4.80 2.47 9.06
C ASP A 38 -6.27 2.77 8.74
N PHE A 39 -6.59 4.06 8.58
CA PHE A 39 -7.92 4.53 8.19
C PHE A 39 -8.47 3.81 6.94
N TYR A 40 -7.61 3.48 5.97
CA TYR A 40 -8.01 2.92 4.67
C TYR A 40 -8.00 1.40 4.60
N HIS A 41 -7.23 0.72 5.45
CA HIS A 41 -7.01 -0.73 5.33
C HIS A 41 -7.33 -1.52 6.60
N ASP A 42 -7.26 -0.90 7.77
CA ASP A 42 -7.42 -1.59 9.06
C ASP A 42 -8.83 -1.35 9.63
N SER A 43 -9.34 -2.35 10.35
CA SER A 43 -10.58 -2.23 11.12
C SER A 43 -10.39 -1.34 12.34
N TRP A 44 -11.25 -0.33 12.51
CA TRP A 44 -11.26 0.53 13.69
C TRP A 44 -12.53 0.28 14.52
N GLN A 45 -12.49 -0.74 15.39
CA GLN A 45 -13.71 -1.19 16.09
C GLN A 45 -14.30 -0.11 17.02
N SER A 46 -13.47 0.66 17.72
CA SER A 46 -13.97 1.69 18.66
C SER A 46 -14.81 2.75 17.95
N GLU A 47 -14.39 3.19 16.77
CA GLU A 47 -15.10 4.20 15.98
C GLU A 47 -16.34 3.64 15.29
N THR A 48 -16.24 2.43 14.73
CA THR A 48 -17.39 1.78 14.07
C THR A 48 -18.51 1.43 15.06
N VAL A 49 -18.17 0.97 16.26
CA VAL A 49 -19.16 0.74 17.34
C VAL A 49 -19.81 2.03 17.80
N ARG A 50 -19.03 3.12 17.94
CA ARG A 50 -19.56 4.45 18.33
C ARG A 50 -20.57 5.00 17.31
N CYS A 51 -20.40 4.71 16.03
CA CYS A 51 -21.30 5.15 14.96
C CYS A 51 -22.63 4.36 14.91
N TYR A 52 -22.67 3.15 15.44
CA TYR A 52 -23.83 2.25 15.31
C TYR A 52 -25.15 2.81 15.89
N PRO A 53 -25.18 3.44 17.08
CA PRO A 53 -26.40 4.05 17.62
C PRO A 53 -26.98 5.15 16.71
N LEU A 54 -26.12 5.93 16.05
CA LEU A 54 -26.52 6.98 15.11
C LEU A 54 -27.28 6.37 13.92
N LEU A 55 -26.71 5.33 13.30
CA LEU A 55 -27.34 4.62 12.17
C LEU A 55 -28.66 3.98 12.56
N LYS A 56 -28.71 3.35 13.75
CA LYS A 56 -29.94 2.72 14.27
C LYS A 56 -31.03 3.75 14.55
N GLY A 57 -30.67 4.91 15.13
CA GLY A 57 -31.60 6.02 15.38
C GLY A 57 -32.21 6.53 14.09
N LEU A 58 -31.37 6.86 13.09
CA LEU A 58 -31.82 7.30 11.78
C LEU A 58 -32.75 6.28 11.13
N LYS A 59 -32.38 5.00 11.11
CA LYS A 59 -33.22 3.94 10.53
C LYS A 59 -34.59 3.90 11.19
N THR A 60 -34.65 3.98 12.52
CA THR A 60 -35.90 3.91 13.28
C THR A 60 -36.84 5.06 12.91
N ASP A 61 -36.33 6.28 12.79
CA ASP A 61 -37.16 7.43 12.45
C ASP A 61 -37.56 7.44 10.98
N VAL A 62 -36.68 7.03 10.07
CA VAL A 62 -37.01 6.84 8.64
C VAL A 62 -38.10 5.77 8.47
N GLN A 63 -38.07 4.69 9.25
CA GLN A 63 -39.12 3.66 9.23
C GLN A 63 -40.47 4.20 9.72
N LYS A 64 -40.49 5.10 10.72
CA LYS A 64 -41.73 5.79 11.12
C LYS A 64 -42.27 6.67 9.99
N LEU A 65 -41.40 7.36 9.25
CA LEU A 65 -41.80 8.16 8.09
C LEU A 65 -42.35 7.28 6.96
N LEU A 66 -41.74 6.13 6.71
CA LEU A 66 -42.22 5.14 5.72
C LEU A 66 -43.59 4.55 6.08
N ALA A 67 -43.99 4.52 7.35
CA ALA A 67 -45.33 4.11 7.75
C ALA A 67 -46.42 5.09 7.25
N ASN A 68 -46.08 6.38 7.19
CA ASN A 68 -46.98 7.43 6.70
C ASN A 68 -46.87 7.62 5.18
N TRP A 69 -45.69 7.36 4.61
CA TRP A 69 -45.39 7.48 3.17
C TRP A 69 -44.82 6.16 2.64
N PRO A 70 -45.67 5.12 2.48
CA PRO A 70 -45.22 3.85 1.94
C PRO A 70 -44.57 4.05 0.58
N GLU A 71 -43.53 3.26 0.29
CA GLU A 71 -42.84 3.25 -1.00
C GLU A 71 -42.08 4.54 -1.39
N HIS A 72 -41.96 5.54 -0.50
CA HIS A 72 -41.20 6.75 -0.83
C HIS A 72 -39.73 6.42 -1.20
N PRO A 73 -39.26 6.76 -2.41
CA PRO A 73 -38.01 6.23 -2.96
C PRO A 73 -36.79 6.66 -2.16
N VAL A 74 -36.71 7.93 -1.73
CA VAL A 74 -35.56 8.45 -0.96
C VAL A 74 -35.46 7.79 0.42
N LEU A 75 -36.59 7.60 1.10
CA LEU A 75 -36.62 7.01 2.45
C LEU A 75 -36.22 5.52 2.39
N ASN A 76 -36.70 4.80 1.37
CA ASN A 76 -36.26 3.43 1.10
C ASN A 76 -34.76 3.35 0.80
N GLN A 77 -34.23 4.27 0.00
CA GLN A 77 -32.79 4.33 -0.29
C GLN A 77 -31.96 4.58 0.97
N ILE A 78 -32.40 5.47 1.88
CA ILE A 78 -31.74 5.68 3.16
C ILE A 78 -31.69 4.37 3.95
N CYS A 79 -32.81 3.65 4.09
CA CYS A 79 -32.83 2.35 4.78
C CYS A 79 -31.88 1.33 4.16
N VAL A 80 -31.88 1.20 2.83
CA VAL A 80 -30.99 0.27 2.10
C VAL A 80 -29.52 0.58 2.36
N VAL A 81 -29.14 1.87 2.31
CA VAL A 81 -27.75 2.28 2.58
C VAL A 81 -27.37 1.98 4.02
N VAL A 82 -28.23 2.34 4.99
CA VAL A 82 -27.98 2.10 6.42
C VAL A 82 -27.84 0.60 6.72
N ASP A 83 -28.75 -0.23 6.19
CA ASP A 83 -28.71 -1.69 6.37
C ASP A 83 -27.45 -2.30 5.80
N ARG A 84 -27.00 -1.80 4.65
CA ARG A 84 -25.74 -2.24 4.06
C ARG A 84 -24.54 -1.88 4.92
N ILE A 85 -24.50 -0.69 5.52
CA ILE A 85 -23.41 -0.27 6.42
C ILE A 85 -23.40 -1.16 7.68
N MET A 86 -24.57 -1.38 8.27
CA MET A 86 -24.72 -2.22 9.47
C MET A 86 -24.36 -3.70 9.21
N ALA A 87 -24.40 -4.15 7.95
CA ALA A 87 -24.01 -5.49 7.52
C ALA A 87 -22.53 -5.63 7.12
N PHE A 88 -21.70 -4.59 7.27
CA PHE A 88 -20.26 -4.70 6.99
C PHE A 88 -19.56 -5.68 7.94
N SER A 89 -18.55 -6.40 7.42
CA SER A 89 -17.71 -7.28 8.22
C SER A 89 -16.98 -6.48 9.33
N PRO A 90 -16.78 -7.05 10.53
CA PRO A 90 -15.96 -6.43 11.59
C PRO A 90 -14.51 -6.14 11.17
N THR A 91 -14.02 -6.79 10.11
CA THR A 91 -12.69 -6.57 9.53
C THR A 91 -12.65 -5.45 8.49
N SER A 92 -13.78 -4.79 8.21
CA SER A 92 -13.85 -3.76 7.18
C SER A 92 -13.12 -2.49 7.61
N PRO A 93 -12.44 -1.78 6.69
CA PRO A 93 -11.71 -0.56 7.01
C PRO A 93 -12.65 0.61 7.31
N LEU A 94 -12.18 1.55 8.16
CA LEU A 94 -12.97 2.71 8.58
C LEU A 94 -13.37 3.60 7.39
N ALA A 95 -12.51 3.75 6.39
CA ALA A 95 -12.80 4.51 5.17
C ALA A 95 -14.08 4.04 4.46
N ARG A 96 -14.38 2.73 4.51
CA ARG A 96 -15.60 2.17 3.90
C ARG A 96 -16.86 2.63 4.65
N PHE A 97 -16.80 2.71 5.98
CA PHE A 97 -17.90 3.26 6.79
C PHE A 97 -18.06 4.76 6.52
N ALA A 98 -16.96 5.51 6.41
CA ALA A 98 -16.99 6.94 6.11
C ALA A 98 -17.70 7.23 4.78
N THR A 99 -17.38 6.49 3.71
CA THR A 99 -18.10 6.58 2.43
C THR A 99 -19.58 6.23 2.56
N GLY A 100 -19.91 5.23 3.39
CA GLY A 100 -21.31 4.88 3.68
C GLY A 100 -22.07 6.02 4.38
N LEU A 101 -21.46 6.67 5.37
CA LEU A 101 -22.06 7.81 6.07
C LEU A 101 -22.26 9.00 5.13
N GLU A 102 -21.32 9.26 4.23
CA GLU A 102 -21.45 10.35 3.24
C GLU A 102 -22.60 10.11 2.26
N LEU A 103 -22.76 8.86 1.80
CA LEU A 103 -23.90 8.50 0.98
C LEU A 103 -25.22 8.63 1.76
N THR A 104 -25.22 8.24 3.03
CA THR A 104 -26.38 8.38 3.92
C THR A 104 -26.72 9.86 4.12
N LEU A 105 -25.74 10.71 4.39
CA LEU A 105 -25.91 12.16 4.54
C LEU A 105 -26.51 12.78 3.26
N ALA A 106 -25.99 12.42 2.08
CA ALA A 106 -26.51 12.93 0.81
C ALA A 106 -28.00 12.57 0.61
N LYS A 107 -28.38 11.33 0.94
CA LYS A 107 -29.76 10.85 0.81
C LYS A 107 -30.70 11.46 1.85
N THR A 108 -30.24 11.62 3.09
CA THR A 108 -31.01 12.33 4.12
C THR A 108 -31.18 13.81 3.76
N GLN A 109 -30.18 14.45 3.15
CA GLN A 109 -30.28 15.84 2.70
C GLN A 109 -31.27 16.00 1.53
N GLU A 110 -31.35 15.02 0.63
CA GLU A 110 -32.33 14.97 -0.47
C GLU A 110 -33.77 14.94 0.07
N TRP A 111 -34.01 14.18 1.15
CA TRP A 111 -35.29 14.22 1.86
C TRP A 111 -35.54 15.58 2.52
N GLU A 112 -34.60 16.07 3.31
CA GLU A 112 -34.77 17.31 4.08
C GLU A 112 -35.04 18.53 3.19
N ALA A 113 -34.46 18.57 1.99
CA ALA A 113 -34.68 19.66 1.03
C ALA A 113 -36.15 19.77 0.55
N ASN A 114 -36.90 18.67 0.59
CA ASN A 114 -38.29 18.60 0.12
C ASN A 114 -39.31 18.40 1.25
N ALA A 115 -38.83 18.06 2.46
CA ALA A 115 -39.64 17.81 3.63
C ALA A 115 -40.16 19.10 4.27
N HIS A 116 -41.40 19.07 4.78
CA HIS A 116 -41.86 20.14 5.67
C HIS A 116 -41.28 19.95 7.09
N SER A 117 -41.27 21.00 7.90
CA SER A 117 -40.69 21.00 9.26
C SER A 117 -41.18 19.87 10.19
N GLY A 118 -42.44 19.45 10.08
CA GLY A 118 -43.01 18.36 10.89
C GLY A 118 -42.51 16.94 10.60
N VAL A 119 -41.75 16.71 9.52
CA VAL A 119 -41.14 15.40 9.16
C VAL A 119 -39.63 15.52 8.91
N SER A 120 -39.01 16.51 9.55
CA SER A 120 -37.59 16.83 9.42
C SER A 120 -36.70 15.74 10.01
N LEU A 121 -35.60 15.44 9.31
CA LEU A 121 -34.47 14.63 9.76
C LEU A 121 -33.24 15.50 10.07
N SER A 122 -33.42 16.82 10.28
CA SER A 122 -32.36 17.79 10.54
C SER A 122 -31.45 17.41 11.72
N SER A 123 -32.00 16.85 12.80
CA SER A 123 -31.23 16.35 13.94
C SER A 123 -30.24 15.26 13.52
N HIS A 124 -30.67 14.31 12.67
CA HIS A 124 -29.82 13.26 12.13
C HIS A 124 -28.78 13.80 11.14
N LEU A 125 -29.10 14.84 10.36
CA LEU A 125 -28.12 15.51 9.48
C LEU A 125 -26.96 16.11 10.28
N VAL A 126 -27.25 16.77 11.40
CA VAL A 126 -26.20 17.34 12.27
C VAL A 126 -25.31 16.25 12.86
N LEU A 127 -25.91 15.15 13.33
CA LEU A 127 -25.16 14.01 13.87
C LEU A 127 -24.27 13.34 12.81
N LEU A 128 -24.83 13.05 11.63
CA LEU A 128 -24.09 12.48 10.50
C LEU A 128 -22.92 13.38 10.10
N THR A 129 -23.18 14.68 9.99
CA THR A 129 -22.17 15.67 9.62
C THR A 129 -21.03 15.71 10.63
N THR A 130 -21.36 15.74 11.93
CA THR A 130 -20.37 15.77 13.00
C THR A 130 -19.49 14.53 12.95
N GLN A 131 -20.09 13.34 12.82
CA GLN A 131 -19.37 12.08 12.73
C GLN A 131 -18.45 12.01 11.51
N ILE A 132 -18.91 12.49 10.34
CA ILE A 132 -18.10 12.54 9.12
C ILE A 132 -16.91 13.47 9.33
N LEU A 133 -17.12 14.66 9.90
CA LEU A 133 -16.03 15.61 10.16
C LEU A 133 -15.00 15.05 11.16
N GLU A 134 -15.44 14.33 12.19
CA GLU A 134 -14.53 13.62 13.11
C GLU A 134 -13.67 12.59 12.39
N TRP A 135 -14.26 11.76 11.53
CA TRP A 135 -13.49 10.78 10.76
C TRP A 135 -12.57 11.41 9.70
N ARG A 136 -12.95 12.55 9.12
CA ARG A 136 -12.05 13.30 8.22
C ARG A 136 -10.90 13.98 8.97
N LYS A 137 -11.11 14.44 10.21
CA LYS A 137 -10.03 14.89 11.10
C LYS A 137 -9.07 13.74 11.41
N LEU A 138 -9.62 12.56 11.68
CA LEU A 138 -8.85 11.35 11.95
C LEU A 138 -8.03 10.91 10.73
N GLU A 139 -8.64 10.86 9.54
CA GLU A 139 -7.95 10.60 8.27
C GLU A 139 -6.79 11.58 8.07
N LEU A 140 -7.03 12.88 8.30
CA LEU A 140 -5.99 13.89 8.21
C LEU A 140 -4.93 13.74 9.28
N SER A 141 -5.23 13.28 10.50
CA SER A 141 -4.19 13.05 11.53
C SER A 141 -3.25 11.92 11.14
N CYS A 142 -3.74 10.92 10.40
CA CYS A 142 -2.99 9.73 9.97
C CYS A 142 -2.17 9.95 8.67
N TRP A 143 -1.98 11.20 8.22
CA TRP A 143 -1.30 11.49 6.96
C TRP A 143 0.15 10.99 6.91
N LYS A 144 0.87 11.01 8.04
CA LYS A 144 2.24 10.48 8.14
C LYS A 144 2.27 8.97 7.98
N ASP A 145 1.30 8.30 8.60
CA ASP A 145 1.16 6.85 8.53
C ASP A 145 0.84 6.41 7.10
N CYS A 146 0.07 7.20 6.35
CA CYS A 146 -0.19 6.94 4.93
C CYS A 146 1.12 6.91 4.11
N LEU A 147 2.04 7.84 4.36
CA LEU A 147 3.35 7.85 3.70
C LEU A 147 4.23 6.67 4.15
N ASN A 148 4.32 6.40 5.45
CA ASN A 148 5.08 5.27 5.99
C ASN A 148 4.58 3.94 5.40
N ARG A 149 3.27 3.69 5.48
CA ARG A 149 2.66 2.47 4.95
C ARG A 149 2.86 2.31 3.44
N SER A 150 2.95 3.41 2.69
CA SER A 150 3.29 3.34 1.26
C SER A 150 4.70 2.79 1.02
N VAL A 151 5.68 3.17 1.85
CA VAL A 151 7.05 2.61 1.84
C VAL A 151 7.01 1.13 2.21
N GLU A 152 6.30 0.80 3.28
CA GLU A 152 6.28 -0.57 3.82
C GLU A 152 5.62 -1.54 2.83
N ARG A 153 4.52 -1.12 2.21
CA ARG A 153 3.86 -1.89 1.15
C ARG A 153 4.78 -2.05 -0.06
N ALA A 154 5.50 -0.99 -0.45
CA ALA A 154 6.40 -1.06 -1.58
C ALA A 154 7.58 -2.01 -1.31
N LYS A 155 8.18 -1.96 -0.12
CA LYS A 155 9.21 -2.90 0.36
C LYS A 155 8.71 -4.34 0.39
N ALA A 156 7.50 -4.56 0.92
CA ALA A 156 6.92 -5.90 1.03
C ALA A 156 6.78 -6.61 -0.33
N ARG A 157 6.61 -5.86 -1.43
CA ARG A 157 6.57 -6.45 -2.78
C ARG A 157 7.90 -7.07 -3.21
N ALA A 158 9.02 -6.68 -2.59
CA ALA A 158 10.32 -7.29 -2.88
C ALA A 158 10.40 -8.75 -2.40
N SER A 159 9.54 -9.17 -1.45
CA SER A 159 9.51 -10.56 -0.95
C SER A 159 9.29 -11.61 -2.05
N LYS A 160 8.59 -11.26 -3.13
CA LYS A 160 8.37 -12.16 -4.29
C LYS A 160 9.67 -12.62 -4.95
N TRP A 161 10.74 -11.82 -4.83
CA TRP A 161 12.05 -12.14 -5.39
C TRP A 161 12.76 -13.27 -4.66
N TRP A 162 12.35 -13.60 -3.44
CA TRP A 162 12.91 -14.72 -2.70
C TRP A 162 12.85 -16.01 -3.52
N PHE A 163 11.71 -16.31 -4.16
CA PHE A 163 11.57 -17.51 -4.98
C PHE A 163 12.49 -17.53 -6.19
N HIS A 164 12.73 -16.37 -6.80
CA HIS A 164 13.59 -16.24 -7.98
C HIS A 164 15.06 -16.43 -7.60
N LEU A 165 15.48 -15.81 -6.49
CA LEU A 165 16.83 -15.99 -5.93
C LEU A 165 17.06 -17.42 -5.45
N PHE A 166 16.06 -18.04 -4.82
CA PHE A 166 16.14 -19.43 -4.39
C PHE A 166 16.36 -20.36 -5.58
N TRP A 167 15.54 -20.21 -6.63
CA TRP A 167 15.71 -20.98 -7.85
C TRP A 167 17.10 -20.75 -8.48
N LEU A 168 17.53 -19.51 -8.61
CA LEU A 168 18.83 -19.15 -9.18
C LEU A 168 20.01 -19.77 -8.39
N VAL A 169 19.94 -19.73 -7.06
CA VAL A 169 20.92 -20.36 -6.17
C VAL A 169 20.93 -21.88 -6.34
N HIS A 170 19.74 -22.50 -6.35
CA HIS A 170 19.60 -23.94 -6.47
C HIS A 170 20.12 -24.46 -7.81
N SER A 171 19.70 -23.87 -8.93
CA SER A 171 20.12 -24.26 -10.28
C SER A 171 21.62 -24.06 -10.51
N TYR A 172 22.25 -23.06 -9.86
CA TYR A 172 23.70 -22.88 -9.96
C TYR A 172 24.47 -23.99 -9.22
N VAL A 173 24.04 -24.36 -8.00
CA VAL A 173 24.71 -25.38 -7.18
C VAL A 173 24.46 -26.80 -7.71
N ASN A 174 23.23 -27.08 -8.17
CA ASN A 174 22.79 -28.41 -8.63
C ASN A 174 22.37 -28.38 -10.12
N PRO A 175 23.31 -28.17 -11.07
CA PRO A 175 22.98 -28.07 -12.49
C PRO A 175 22.44 -29.38 -13.10
N GLU A 176 22.73 -30.54 -12.49
CA GLU A 176 22.37 -31.85 -13.03
C GLU A 176 20.94 -32.31 -12.68
N GLU A 177 20.34 -31.73 -11.63
CA GLU A 177 19.01 -32.09 -11.14
C GLU A 177 17.88 -31.42 -11.96
N ASP A 178 18.19 -30.36 -12.70
CA ASP A 178 17.23 -29.51 -13.43
C ASP A 178 16.96 -29.98 -14.88
N ASN A 179 17.39 -31.20 -15.23
CA ASN A 179 17.34 -31.78 -16.59
C ASN A 179 15.92 -32.13 -17.12
N ASN A 180 14.83 -31.79 -16.40
CA ASN A 180 13.46 -32.26 -16.70
C ASN A 180 12.44 -31.16 -17.07
N LEU A 181 12.87 -29.95 -17.41
CA LEU A 181 11.94 -28.87 -17.80
C LEU A 181 12.33 -28.24 -19.15
N ASP A 182 11.33 -27.97 -19.99
CA ASP A 182 11.39 -27.41 -21.36
C ASP A 182 12.01 -25.99 -21.42
N ASP A 183 12.33 -25.39 -20.26
CA ASP A 183 12.97 -24.08 -20.05
C ASP A 183 14.51 -24.12 -20.10
N GLN A 184 15.06 -25.05 -20.89
CA GLN A 184 16.48 -25.42 -20.92
C GLN A 184 17.45 -24.27 -21.27
N LYS A 185 16.97 -23.21 -21.95
CA LYS A 185 17.83 -22.12 -22.43
C LYS A 185 18.24 -21.11 -21.38
N ASP A 186 17.46 -20.94 -20.31
CA ASP A 186 17.75 -19.97 -19.25
C ASP A 186 18.46 -20.63 -18.06
N ALA A 187 18.15 -21.90 -17.76
CA ALA A 187 18.84 -22.70 -16.76
C ALA A 187 20.32 -23.00 -17.13
N LEU A 188 20.62 -23.35 -18.40
CA LEU A 188 22.01 -23.58 -18.83
C LEU A 188 22.87 -22.30 -18.81
N LYS A 189 22.27 -21.11 -18.97
CA LYS A 189 23.00 -19.84 -18.90
C LYS A 189 23.35 -19.47 -17.47
N ALA A 190 22.46 -19.74 -16.51
CA ALA A 190 22.72 -19.48 -15.10
C ALA A 190 23.81 -20.37 -14.49
N ALA A 191 24.19 -21.46 -15.16
CA ALA A 191 25.27 -22.35 -14.71
C ALA A 191 26.67 -21.73 -14.80
N GLU A 192 26.84 -20.66 -15.59
CA GLU A 192 28.11 -19.93 -15.70
C GLU A 192 28.24 -18.87 -14.58
N PRO A 193 29.38 -18.83 -13.84
CA PRO A 193 29.56 -17.87 -12.75
C PRO A 193 29.38 -16.40 -13.18
N GLN A 194 29.81 -16.07 -14.41
CA GLN A 194 29.72 -14.71 -14.93
C GLN A 194 28.28 -14.28 -15.20
N GLU A 195 27.43 -15.18 -15.70
CA GLU A 195 26.03 -14.88 -15.96
C GLU A 195 25.24 -14.74 -14.67
N LEU A 196 25.49 -15.62 -13.69
CA LEU A 196 24.93 -15.46 -12.35
C LEU A 196 25.30 -14.10 -11.75
N LEU A 197 26.56 -13.69 -11.86
CA LEU A 197 27.01 -12.38 -11.38
C LEU A 197 26.28 -11.23 -12.09
N ASN A 198 26.07 -11.33 -13.41
CA ASN A 198 25.32 -10.33 -14.17
C ASN A 198 23.85 -10.25 -13.71
N LEU A 199 23.20 -11.40 -13.49
CA LEU A 199 21.82 -11.47 -12.98
C LEU A 199 21.69 -10.86 -11.58
N LEU A 200 22.67 -11.11 -10.68
CA LEU A 200 22.69 -10.52 -9.34
C LEU A 200 22.92 -9.00 -9.37
N LYS A 201 23.75 -8.50 -10.30
CA LYS A 201 23.92 -7.06 -10.51
C LYS A 201 22.65 -6.43 -11.05
N GLN A 202 22.05 -7.02 -12.08
CA GLN A 202 20.79 -6.57 -12.65
C GLN A 202 19.67 -6.56 -11.60
N PHE A 203 19.62 -7.58 -10.75
CA PHE A 203 18.69 -7.65 -9.63
C PHE A 203 18.79 -6.44 -8.69
N MET A 204 19.99 -5.90 -8.46
CA MET A 204 20.17 -4.69 -7.67
C MET A 204 19.90 -3.42 -8.48
N GLU A 205 20.43 -3.31 -9.69
CA GLU A 205 20.41 -2.08 -10.52
C GLU A 205 19.04 -1.75 -11.11
N ASP A 206 18.25 -2.77 -11.48
CA ASP A 206 16.88 -2.61 -11.99
C ASP A 206 15.86 -2.43 -10.87
N SER A 207 16.29 -2.39 -9.61
CA SER A 207 15.38 -2.24 -8.49
C SER A 207 14.80 -0.83 -8.38
N PRO A 208 13.52 -0.72 -8.00
CA PRO A 208 13.01 0.53 -7.44
C PRO A 208 13.84 0.95 -6.23
N VAL A 209 14.06 2.25 -6.07
CA VAL A 209 14.87 2.82 -4.97
C VAL A 209 14.38 2.36 -3.58
N VAL A 210 13.07 2.15 -3.42
CA VAL A 210 12.47 1.68 -2.16
C VAL A 210 12.76 0.22 -1.84
N GLU A 211 12.98 -0.62 -2.85
CA GLU A 211 13.23 -2.06 -2.70
C GLU A 211 14.71 -2.36 -2.47
N PHE A 212 15.61 -1.40 -2.74
CA PHE A 212 17.06 -1.59 -2.70
C PHE A 212 17.56 -2.28 -1.43
N GLU A 213 17.21 -1.73 -0.26
CA GLU A 213 17.62 -2.29 1.04
C GLU A 213 17.06 -3.70 1.25
N THR A 214 15.79 -3.93 0.91
CA THR A 214 15.16 -5.24 1.07
C THR A 214 15.77 -6.28 0.12
N ARG A 215 16.16 -5.89 -1.09
CA ARG A 215 16.91 -6.75 -2.02
C ARG A 215 18.31 -7.06 -1.51
N LEU A 216 18.98 -6.08 -0.91
CA LEU A 216 20.27 -6.27 -0.26
C LEU A 216 20.17 -7.28 0.91
N ASP A 217 19.14 -7.14 1.76
CA ASP A 217 18.85 -8.08 2.85
C ASP A 217 18.58 -9.50 2.35
N LEU A 218 17.88 -9.64 1.20
CA LEU A 218 17.68 -10.92 0.55
C LEU A 218 19.02 -11.54 0.11
N LEU A 219 19.90 -10.77 -0.55
CA LEU A 219 21.22 -11.27 -0.96
C LEU A 219 22.05 -11.74 0.25
N TYR A 220 22.03 -10.98 1.34
CA TYR A 220 22.71 -11.38 2.57
C TYR A 220 22.10 -12.66 3.17
N SER A 221 20.77 -12.78 3.17
CA SER A 221 20.08 -13.98 3.63
C SER A 221 20.46 -15.21 2.82
N PHE A 222 20.57 -15.08 1.49
CA PHE A 222 21.05 -16.17 0.63
C PHE A 222 22.53 -16.46 0.81
N HIS A 223 23.37 -15.46 1.07
CA HIS A 223 24.77 -15.68 1.45
C HIS A 223 24.85 -16.56 2.70
N CYS A 224 24.10 -16.23 3.75
CA CYS A 224 24.02 -17.06 4.96
C CYS A 224 23.46 -18.46 4.65
N HIS A 225 22.46 -18.57 3.77
CA HIS A 225 21.89 -19.86 3.36
C HIS A 225 22.94 -20.77 2.71
N THR A 226 23.90 -20.24 1.94
CA THR A 226 24.95 -21.04 1.31
C THR A 226 25.81 -21.82 2.30
N ILE A 227 25.91 -21.38 3.57
CA ILE A 227 26.65 -22.07 4.64
C ILE A 227 26.02 -23.43 4.98
N HIS A 228 24.71 -23.57 4.73
CA HIS A 228 23.94 -24.78 5.02
C HIS A 228 23.80 -25.71 3.81
N LEU A 229 24.35 -25.35 2.65
CA LEU A 229 24.36 -26.22 1.46
C LEU A 229 25.52 -27.21 1.52
N GLU A 230 25.42 -28.29 0.74
CA GLU A 230 26.52 -29.25 0.59
C GLU A 230 27.77 -28.56 0.03
N VAL A 231 28.92 -28.90 0.63
CA VAL A 231 30.19 -28.24 0.30
C VAL A 231 30.67 -28.70 -1.07
N SER A 232 30.71 -27.77 -2.01
CA SER A 232 31.22 -27.96 -3.37
C SER A 232 31.97 -26.70 -3.83
N ASP A 233 32.74 -26.80 -4.92
CA ASP A 233 33.42 -25.62 -5.47
C ASP A 233 32.41 -24.57 -5.94
N ARG A 234 31.29 -25.00 -6.54
CA ARG A 234 30.18 -24.12 -6.92
C ARG A 234 29.55 -23.43 -5.71
N GLN A 235 29.31 -24.16 -4.61
CA GLN A 235 28.79 -23.56 -3.38
C GLN A 235 29.73 -22.47 -2.83
N ARG A 236 31.06 -22.72 -2.81
CA ARG A 236 32.05 -21.74 -2.34
C ARG A 236 32.11 -20.51 -3.24
N ASP A 237 32.02 -20.71 -4.54
CA ASP A 237 32.03 -19.61 -5.50
C ASP A 237 30.76 -18.77 -5.40
N LEU A 238 29.59 -19.41 -5.24
CA LEU A 238 28.33 -18.73 -4.95
C LEU A 238 28.41 -17.91 -3.67
N GLN A 239 28.94 -18.48 -2.58
CA GLN A 239 29.09 -17.80 -1.31
C GLN A 239 29.92 -16.51 -1.45
N LYS A 240 31.06 -16.58 -2.15
CA LYS A 240 31.92 -15.43 -2.45
C LYS A 240 31.22 -14.40 -3.33
N MET A 241 30.53 -14.84 -4.39
CA MET A 241 29.80 -13.95 -5.30
C MET A 241 28.71 -13.16 -4.55
N LEU A 242 27.86 -13.84 -3.78
CA LEU A 242 26.80 -13.18 -3.00
C LEU A 242 27.37 -12.19 -1.99
N TRP A 243 28.44 -12.57 -1.28
CA TRP A 243 29.12 -11.66 -0.35
C TRP A 243 29.66 -10.43 -1.06
N ASN A 244 30.39 -10.61 -2.16
CA ASN A 244 31.00 -9.49 -2.89
C ASN A 244 29.93 -8.55 -3.47
N VAL A 245 28.85 -9.09 -4.04
CA VAL A 245 27.72 -8.28 -4.55
C VAL A 245 27.07 -7.51 -3.40
N HIS A 246 26.75 -8.18 -2.29
CA HIS A 246 26.19 -7.54 -1.11
C HIS A 246 27.11 -6.42 -0.58
N SER A 247 28.39 -6.72 -0.36
CA SER A 247 29.38 -5.76 0.16
C SER A 247 29.63 -4.58 -0.78
N PHE A 248 29.56 -4.79 -2.10
CA PHE A 248 29.65 -3.71 -3.06
C PHE A 248 28.44 -2.78 -2.95
N TYR A 249 27.22 -3.31 -3.08
CA TYR A 249 26.02 -2.48 -3.08
C TYR A 249 25.70 -1.88 -1.69
N SER A 250 26.13 -2.52 -0.59
CA SER A 250 25.90 -2.00 0.77
C SER A 250 26.50 -0.61 0.98
N GLN A 251 27.54 -0.24 0.23
CA GLN A 251 28.18 1.07 0.28
C GLN A 251 27.23 2.22 -0.14
N PHE A 252 26.23 1.93 -0.98
CA PHE A 252 25.27 2.93 -1.45
C PHE A 252 24.03 3.07 -0.57
N SER A 253 23.87 2.24 0.47
CA SER A 253 22.70 2.22 1.37
C SER A 253 22.36 3.61 1.94
N THR A 254 23.37 4.31 2.48
CA THR A 254 23.20 5.66 3.03
C THR A 254 22.77 6.66 1.95
N GLN A 255 23.33 6.56 0.75
CA GLN A 255 23.00 7.43 -0.37
C GLN A 255 21.55 7.25 -0.83
N VAL A 256 21.09 5.99 -0.95
CA VAL A 256 19.72 5.63 -1.32
C VAL A 256 18.73 6.12 -0.24
N LYS A 257 19.02 5.88 1.04
CA LYS A 257 18.20 6.39 2.16
C LYS A 257 18.07 7.91 2.12
N ASN A 258 19.19 8.63 1.97
CA ASN A 258 19.21 10.09 1.88
C ASN A 258 18.44 10.62 0.66
N TYR A 259 18.50 9.92 -0.48
CA TYR A 259 17.76 10.28 -1.68
C TYR A 259 16.24 10.20 -1.45
N ILE A 260 15.76 9.10 -0.87
CA ILE A 260 14.33 8.94 -0.52
C ILE A 260 13.90 10.03 0.46
N GLU A 261 14.67 10.29 1.51
CA GLU A 261 14.36 11.33 2.49
C GLU A 261 14.30 12.73 1.87
N ARG A 262 15.25 13.06 1.00
CA ARG A 262 15.29 14.36 0.30
C ARG A 262 14.02 14.60 -0.50
N LEU A 263 13.53 13.57 -1.21
CA LEU A 263 12.31 13.67 -2.01
C LEU A 263 11.01 13.56 -1.18
N ARG A 264 11.07 12.89 -0.03
CA ARG A 264 9.98 12.80 0.94
C ARG A 264 9.69 14.14 1.64
N LYS A 265 10.73 14.87 2.05
CA LYS A 265 10.62 16.17 2.77
C LYS A 265 9.67 17.20 2.14
N PRO A 266 9.72 17.51 0.83
CA PRO A 266 8.78 18.47 0.24
C PRO A 266 7.33 17.99 0.28
N ILE A 267 7.07 16.69 0.15
CA ILE A 267 5.72 16.12 0.24
C ILE A 267 5.20 16.23 1.67
N GLU A 268 6.02 15.87 2.66
CA GLU A 268 5.66 16.03 4.07
C GLU A 268 5.38 17.48 4.44
N LYS A 269 6.18 18.43 3.91
CA LYS A 269 5.94 19.85 4.12
C LYS A 269 4.58 20.28 3.55
N LYS A 270 4.27 19.93 2.30
CA LYS A 270 2.97 20.24 1.66
C LYS A 270 1.80 19.69 2.47
N LEU A 271 1.88 18.42 2.90
CA LEU A 271 0.83 17.79 3.72
C LEU A 271 0.72 18.43 5.11
N LYS A 272 1.84 18.70 5.78
CA LYS A 272 1.85 19.36 7.08
C LYS A 272 1.22 20.75 7.01
N ASP A 273 1.55 21.53 5.99
CA ASP A 273 0.99 22.86 5.81
C ASP A 273 -0.49 22.80 5.45
N PHE A 274 -0.92 21.83 4.64
CA PHE A 274 -2.34 21.56 4.38
C PHE A 274 -3.12 21.22 5.66
N VAL A 275 -2.58 20.36 6.52
CA VAL A 275 -3.20 20.00 7.81
C VAL A 275 -3.32 21.22 8.72
N LYS A 276 -2.33 22.13 8.75
CA LYS A 276 -2.38 23.36 9.57
C LYS A 276 -3.48 24.32 9.13
N ILE A 277 -3.74 24.43 7.83
CA ILE A 277 -4.72 25.38 7.29
C ILE A 277 -6.12 24.79 7.15
N ALA A 278 -6.30 23.49 7.40
CA ALA A 278 -7.59 22.83 7.34
C ALA A 278 -8.52 23.42 8.43
N ARG A 279 -9.58 24.11 8.00
CA ARG A 279 -10.61 24.67 8.88
C ARG A 279 -11.80 23.73 8.96
N TRP A 280 -12.47 23.71 10.11
CA TRP A 280 -13.56 22.79 10.43
C TRP A 280 -14.85 23.49 10.87
N ASN A 281 -15.05 24.74 10.44
CA ASN A 281 -16.02 25.63 11.05
C ASN A 281 -17.44 25.51 10.44
N ASP A 282 -17.56 25.05 9.19
CA ASP A 282 -18.83 25.07 8.48
C ASP A 282 -19.52 23.69 8.47
N ILE A 283 -20.61 23.58 9.22
CA ILE A 283 -21.42 22.35 9.41
C ILE A 283 -22.47 22.18 8.29
N SER A 284 -22.54 23.09 7.32
CA SER A 284 -23.49 22.95 6.21
C SER A 284 -23.15 21.71 5.36
N TYR A 285 -24.17 21.07 4.78
CA TYR A 285 -23.95 19.91 3.91
C TYR A 285 -22.95 20.18 2.78
N TRP A 286 -23.08 21.33 2.11
CA TRP A 286 -22.24 21.69 0.97
C TRP A 286 -20.78 21.94 1.36
N SER A 287 -20.53 22.65 2.47
CA SER A 287 -19.18 22.85 2.99
C SER A 287 -18.52 21.54 3.42
N VAL A 288 -19.27 20.64 4.04
CA VAL A 288 -18.77 19.33 4.47
C VAL A 288 -18.39 18.48 3.27
N LYS A 289 -19.26 18.42 2.25
CA LYS A 289 -19.00 17.71 0.99
C LYS A 289 -17.73 18.21 0.30
N GLU A 290 -17.56 19.53 0.19
CA GLU A 290 -16.36 20.13 -0.40
C GLU A 290 -15.10 19.81 0.43
N THR A 291 -15.19 19.93 1.75
CA THR A 291 -14.08 19.66 2.68
C THR A 291 -13.62 18.20 2.58
N VAL A 292 -14.56 17.25 2.63
CA VAL A 292 -14.33 15.82 2.43
C VAL A 292 -13.59 15.57 1.11
N MET A 293 -14.10 16.10 0.00
CA MET A 293 -13.51 15.91 -1.33
C MET A 293 -12.10 16.48 -1.40
N LYS A 294 -11.88 17.67 -0.82
CA LYS A 294 -10.58 18.35 -0.80
C LYS A 294 -9.56 17.56 0.00
N ILE A 295 -9.92 17.07 1.18
CA ILE A 295 -9.07 16.25 2.05
C ILE A 295 -8.64 14.99 1.29
N HIS A 296 -9.61 14.23 0.81
CA HIS A 296 -9.36 12.97 0.14
C HIS A 296 -8.48 13.14 -1.10
N ARG A 297 -8.82 14.10 -1.97
CA ARG A 297 -8.05 14.39 -3.19
C ARG A 297 -6.63 14.83 -2.88
N THR A 298 -6.43 15.66 -1.86
CA THR A 298 -5.11 16.18 -1.50
C THR A 298 -4.22 15.09 -0.92
N LEU A 299 -4.74 14.30 0.02
CA LEU A 299 -3.98 13.19 0.61
C LEU A 299 -3.64 12.14 -0.45
N HIS A 300 -4.63 11.74 -1.26
CA HIS A 300 -4.41 10.80 -2.35
C HIS A 300 -3.36 11.30 -3.34
N LYS A 301 -3.45 12.57 -3.79
CA LYS A 301 -2.49 13.17 -4.72
C LYS A 301 -1.06 13.06 -4.19
N HIS A 302 -0.82 13.43 -2.94
CA HIS A 302 0.53 13.46 -2.36
C HIS A 302 1.06 12.06 -2.01
N VAL A 303 0.20 11.14 -1.57
CA VAL A 303 0.59 9.73 -1.39
C VAL A 303 0.96 9.12 -2.74
N ARG A 304 0.21 9.37 -3.81
CA ARG A 304 0.55 8.90 -5.16
C ARG A 304 1.83 9.53 -5.72
N GLU A 305 2.03 10.82 -5.49
CA GLU A 305 3.27 11.53 -5.84
C GLU A 305 4.47 10.84 -5.17
N PHE A 306 4.34 10.48 -3.89
CA PHE A 306 5.38 9.76 -3.16
C PHE A 306 5.58 8.32 -3.65
N GLU A 307 4.50 7.56 -3.85
CA GLU A 307 4.57 6.19 -4.40
C GLU A 307 5.31 6.15 -5.74
N LYS A 308 5.12 7.14 -6.61
CA LYS A 308 5.84 7.26 -7.88
C LYS A 308 7.35 7.45 -7.66
N ILE A 309 7.74 8.32 -6.74
CA ILE A 309 9.15 8.53 -6.37
C ILE A 309 9.78 7.22 -5.87
N LEU A 310 9.05 6.46 -5.06
CA LEU A 310 9.51 5.16 -4.56
C LEU A 310 9.74 4.13 -5.69
N GLN A 311 9.09 4.29 -6.85
CA GLN A 311 9.30 3.42 -8.02
C GLN A 311 10.49 3.82 -8.90
N TYR A 312 11.16 4.95 -8.62
CA TYR A 312 12.26 5.39 -9.48
C TYR A 312 13.40 4.37 -9.48
N PRO A 313 14.07 4.16 -10.63
CA PRO A 313 15.14 3.19 -10.75
C PRO A 313 16.33 3.60 -9.89
N VAL A 314 16.85 2.67 -9.10
CA VAL A 314 17.96 2.94 -8.18
C VAL A 314 19.25 3.31 -8.91
N SER A 315 19.44 2.84 -10.16
CA SER A 315 20.58 3.18 -11.02
C SER A 315 20.85 4.69 -11.14
N SER A 316 19.80 5.51 -11.11
CA SER A 316 19.89 6.98 -11.11
C SER A 316 20.54 7.57 -9.84
N VAL A 317 20.58 6.79 -8.75
CA VAL A 317 21.18 7.16 -7.46
C VAL A 317 22.57 6.55 -7.30
N LEU A 318 22.78 5.33 -7.81
CA LEU A 318 24.05 4.61 -7.72
C LEU A 318 25.19 5.29 -8.51
N THR A 319 24.84 6.02 -9.57
CA THR A 319 25.80 6.80 -10.34
C THR A 319 26.17 8.05 -9.54
N GLN A 320 27.42 8.17 -9.08
CA GLN A 320 27.86 9.38 -8.40
C GLN A 320 27.57 10.61 -9.29
N PRO A 321 26.95 11.69 -8.77
CA PRO A 321 27.11 12.97 -9.42
C PRO A 321 28.59 13.31 -9.32
N LYS A 322 29.31 13.34 -10.45
CA LYS A 322 30.55 14.12 -10.50
C LYS A 322 30.18 15.49 -9.96
N GLU A 323 30.84 15.94 -8.91
CA GLU A 323 30.74 17.32 -8.45
C GLU A 323 30.97 18.19 -9.69
N LYS A 324 29.89 18.78 -10.21
CA LYS A 324 30.05 19.89 -11.13
C LYS A 324 30.60 21.00 -10.26
N GLU A 325 31.88 21.31 -10.43
CA GLU A 325 32.44 22.57 -9.99
C GLU A 325 31.44 23.66 -10.34
N THR A 326 30.90 24.30 -9.31
CA THR A 326 29.95 25.39 -9.43
C THR A 326 30.66 26.55 -10.10
N VAL A 327 30.51 26.70 -11.41
CA VAL A 327 30.56 28.02 -12.04
C VAL A 327 29.31 28.75 -11.55
N GLU A 328 29.50 29.89 -10.88
CA GLU A 328 28.43 30.71 -10.33
C GLU A 328 27.45 31.14 -11.44
N GLU A 329 26.33 30.44 -11.57
CA GLU A 329 25.17 30.92 -12.34
C GLU A 329 24.29 31.82 -11.46
N GLY A 330 24.03 33.02 -11.98
CA GLY A 330 23.35 34.10 -11.28
C GLY A 330 21.93 33.77 -10.83
N ILE A 331 21.47 34.53 -9.83
CA ILE A 331 20.21 34.35 -9.09
C ILE A 331 18.94 34.32 -9.97
N TRP A 332 19.02 34.71 -11.24
CA TRP A 332 17.88 34.83 -12.15
C TRP A 332 17.61 33.60 -13.03
N ASP A 333 18.51 32.60 -13.07
CA ASP A 333 18.36 31.41 -13.93
C ASP A 333 17.71 30.20 -13.24
N LYS A 334 17.29 30.32 -11.97
CA LYS A 334 16.88 29.17 -11.13
C LYS A 334 15.46 28.63 -11.36
N ASP A 335 14.63 29.27 -12.19
CA ASP A 335 13.21 28.91 -12.28
C ASP A 335 12.82 28.10 -13.53
N ASN A 336 13.74 27.71 -14.42
CA ASN A 336 13.37 27.03 -15.67
C ASN A 336 14.05 25.68 -15.99
N GLN A 337 14.97 25.17 -15.17
CA GLN A 337 15.70 23.93 -15.48
C GLN A 337 15.15 22.65 -14.82
N VAL A 338 14.16 22.75 -13.92
CA VAL A 338 13.57 21.56 -13.26
C VAL A 338 12.31 21.05 -13.97
N TYR A 339 11.80 21.78 -14.97
CA TYR A 339 10.52 21.45 -15.62
C TYR A 339 10.62 20.75 -17.00
N ILE A 340 11.78 20.71 -17.67
CA ILE A 340 11.88 20.22 -19.07
C ILE A 340 12.76 18.95 -19.20
N ALA A 341 12.56 17.97 -18.33
CA ALA A 341 13.16 16.63 -18.53
C ALA A 341 12.17 15.46 -18.35
N TYR A 342 10.89 15.72 -18.05
CA TYR A 342 9.98 14.67 -17.60
C TYR A 342 8.69 14.45 -18.40
N LEU A 343 8.56 15.03 -19.60
CA LEU A 343 7.46 14.69 -20.50
C LEU A 343 7.96 14.63 -21.95
N GLY A 344 8.42 13.44 -22.34
CA GLY A 344 8.55 13.03 -23.73
C GLY A 344 7.70 11.77 -23.94
N GLU A 345 6.61 11.93 -24.67
CA GLU A 345 5.66 10.90 -25.10
C GLU A 345 6.34 9.79 -25.92
N GLN A 346 5.95 8.52 -25.71
CA GLN A 346 5.00 7.85 -26.62
C GLN A 346 4.55 6.46 -26.11
N ASP A 347 3.23 6.29 -26.13
CA ASP A 347 2.41 5.16 -26.54
C ASP A 347 2.64 3.71 -26.04
N ASN A 348 1.65 3.31 -25.23
CA ASN A 348 0.81 2.13 -25.39
C ASN A 348 1.47 0.74 -25.42
N THR A 349 1.46 0.04 -24.29
CA THR A 349 0.92 -1.34 -24.19
C THR A 349 0.61 -1.66 -22.71
N GLY A 350 -0.52 -2.31 -22.49
CA GLY A 350 -1.16 -2.46 -21.18
C GLY A 350 -0.35 -3.25 -20.16
N ILE A 351 -0.29 -2.74 -18.92
CA ILE A 351 0.16 -3.49 -17.74
C ILE A 351 -0.72 -3.10 -16.54
N ASN A 352 -1.14 -4.15 -15.84
CA ASN A 352 -2.16 -4.22 -14.80
C ASN A 352 -2.10 -3.15 -13.70
N VAL A 353 -3.26 -2.53 -13.49
CA VAL A 353 -3.58 -1.63 -12.38
C VAL A 353 -3.75 -2.45 -11.09
N SER A 354 -2.77 -2.40 -10.20
CA SER A 354 -2.95 -2.80 -8.79
C SER A 354 -3.25 -1.57 -7.93
N LEU A 355 -4.53 -1.20 -7.95
CA LEU A 355 -5.38 -0.66 -6.87
C LEU A 355 -4.69 0.16 -5.76
N VAL A 356 -4.73 1.49 -5.89
CA VAL A 356 -5.39 2.25 -4.82
C VAL A 356 -6.85 2.15 -5.18
N ASP A 357 -7.64 1.63 -4.24
CA ASP A 357 -8.97 1.14 -4.51
C ASP A 357 -9.92 2.27 -4.93
N THR A 358 -9.95 2.51 -6.24
CA THR A 358 -10.99 3.27 -6.92
C THR A 358 -12.35 2.60 -6.78
N SER A 359 -12.47 1.39 -6.19
CA SER A 359 -13.76 0.76 -5.91
C SER A 359 -14.63 1.60 -4.97
N SER A 360 -14.08 2.42 -4.06
CA SER A 360 -14.91 3.32 -3.24
C SER A 360 -15.55 4.46 -4.07
N TYR A 361 -14.90 4.91 -5.14
CA TYR A 361 -15.41 5.96 -6.03
C TYR A 361 -16.23 5.40 -7.21
N LEU A 362 -15.84 4.22 -7.72
CA LEU A 362 -16.59 3.45 -8.71
C LEU A 362 -17.84 2.80 -8.11
N SER A 363 -17.85 2.48 -6.81
CA SER A 363 -19.06 2.03 -6.12
C SER A 363 -20.07 3.16 -5.97
N LEU A 364 -19.64 4.41 -5.78
CA LEU A 364 -20.53 5.58 -5.86
C LEU A 364 -21.18 5.68 -7.24
N GLN A 365 -20.43 5.58 -8.33
CA GLN A 365 -20.98 5.64 -9.70
C GLN A 365 -21.86 4.43 -10.08
N LYS A 366 -21.47 3.22 -9.67
CA LYS A 366 -22.23 1.99 -9.91
C LYS A 366 -23.49 1.90 -9.03
N LEU A 367 -23.51 2.57 -7.88
CA LEU A 367 -24.70 2.66 -7.02
C LEU A 367 -25.66 3.74 -7.51
N THR A 368 -25.18 4.90 -7.97
CA THR A 368 -26.03 5.93 -8.57
C THR A 368 -26.72 5.43 -9.84
N GLN A 369 -26.00 4.72 -10.73
CA GLN A 369 -26.60 4.12 -11.93
C GLN A 369 -27.65 3.04 -11.64
N LYS A 370 -27.52 2.31 -10.52
CA LYS A 370 -28.49 1.27 -10.14
C LYS A 370 -29.71 1.81 -9.39
N VAL A 371 -29.63 3.07 -8.93
CA VAL A 371 -30.67 3.79 -8.19
C VAL A 371 -31.51 4.67 -9.14
N GLU A 372 -30.95 5.13 -10.26
CA GLU A 372 -31.62 5.98 -11.25
C GLU A 372 -32.40 5.21 -12.34
N ALA A 373 -32.30 3.87 -12.41
CA ALA A 373 -33.02 3.09 -13.42
C ALA A 373 -34.47 2.81 -13.00
N PRO A 374 -35.50 3.35 -13.68
CA PRO A 374 -36.87 2.95 -13.45
C PRO A 374 -37.07 1.50 -13.94
N LYS A 375 -37.71 0.66 -13.12
CA LYS A 375 -38.23 -0.63 -13.58
C LYS A 375 -39.36 -0.36 -14.58
N ALA A 376 -39.11 -0.59 -15.85
CA ALA A 376 -40.15 -0.87 -16.82
C ALA A 376 -40.33 -2.39 -16.88
N ASP A 377 -41.41 -2.89 -16.29
CA ASP A 377 -41.87 -4.26 -16.47
C ASP A 377 -42.44 -4.43 -17.88
N SER A 378 -42.04 -5.49 -18.58
CA SER A 378 -42.97 -6.49 -19.17
C SER A 378 -42.21 -7.50 -20.03
N GLY A 379 -42.52 -8.80 -19.83
CA GLY A 379 -42.28 -9.84 -20.83
C GLY A 379 -41.30 -10.94 -20.43
N SER A 380 -41.81 -11.94 -19.71
CA SER A 380 -41.37 -13.33 -19.59
C SER A 380 -40.22 -13.79 -20.51
N LEU A 381 -39.18 -14.40 -19.93
CA LEU A 381 -38.79 -15.77 -20.26
C LEU A 381 -37.89 -16.37 -19.18
N VAL A 382 -38.26 -17.59 -18.82
CA VAL A 382 -37.70 -18.47 -17.80
C VAL A 382 -36.24 -18.85 -18.09
N GLY A 383 -35.42 -18.89 -17.03
CA GLY A 383 -34.28 -19.82 -16.94
C GLY A 383 -32.90 -19.28 -17.32
N ALA A 384 -32.13 -18.85 -16.29
CA ALA A 384 -30.70 -19.15 -16.10
C ALA A 384 -30.14 -18.26 -14.98
N SER A 385 -30.54 -18.55 -13.73
CA SER A 385 -29.76 -18.15 -12.57
C SER A 385 -28.66 -19.18 -12.36
N GLY A 386 -27.42 -18.74 -12.30
CA GLY A 386 -26.30 -19.57 -11.87
C GLY A 386 -25.14 -19.57 -12.86
N SER A 387 -24.13 -18.74 -12.58
CA SER A 387 -22.70 -19.02 -12.83
C SER A 387 -21.92 -17.72 -13.03
N TYR A 388 -21.65 -16.95 -11.97
CA TYR A 388 -20.48 -16.05 -11.92
C TYR A 388 -20.09 -15.72 -10.47
N PHE A 389 -20.05 -16.71 -9.56
CA PHE A 389 -19.40 -16.55 -8.26
C PHE A 389 -19.01 -17.93 -7.70
N ASN A 390 -17.93 -18.49 -8.25
CA ASN A 390 -17.11 -19.51 -7.60
C ASN A 390 -15.75 -19.60 -8.31
N ARG A 391 -14.82 -18.72 -7.91
CA ARG A 391 -13.37 -19.00 -8.00
C ARG A 391 -12.59 -18.03 -7.13
N ALA A 392 -12.49 -18.35 -5.85
CA ALA A 392 -11.43 -17.89 -4.95
C ALA A 392 -11.45 -18.75 -3.67
N ARG A 393 -11.15 -20.05 -3.84
CA ARG A 393 -10.61 -20.92 -2.79
C ARG A 393 -9.77 -21.98 -3.50
N HIS A 394 -8.47 -21.75 -3.55
CA HIS A 394 -7.42 -22.69 -3.20
C HIS A 394 -6.12 -21.90 -3.02
#